data_AF-A0A3M5DCF4-F1
#
_entry.id   AF-A0A3M5DCF4-F1
#
_cell.length_a   1.000
_cell.length_b   1.000
_cell.length_c   1.000
_cell.angle_alpha   90.00
_cell.angle_beta   90.00
_cell.angle_gamma   90.00
#
_symmetry.space_group_name_H-M   'P 1'
#
loop_
_entity.id
_entity.type
_entity.pdbx_description
1 polymer ?
#
loop_
_entity_poly.entity_id
_entity_poly.type
_entity_poly.pdbx_seq_one_letter_code
_entity_poly.pdbx_strand_id
1 'polypeptide(L)' 'MMGTAAVAIGTAAAIPGTLVNLAAGGGERSAVRFGHPSGTLRVGAEASQANGEWTVTKAIMSRSARILMEGWVRVPGDAF' A
#
# COMPACT_ATOMS: atom_id res chain seq x y z
N MET A 1 5.83 4.78 -6.47
CA MET A 1 4.44 4.72 -5.95
C MET A 1 4.42 5.18 -4.49
N MET A 2 3.39 5.91 -4.06
CA MET A 2 3.15 6.26 -2.65
C MET A 2 2.82 4.99 -1.83
N GLY A 3 3.30 4.91 -0.59
CA GLY A 3 3.05 3.75 0.28
C GLY A 3 1.57 3.52 0.57
N THR A 4 0.83 4.59 0.84
CA THR A 4 -0.64 4.54 1.09
C THR A 4 -1.42 4.06 -0.12
N ALA A 5 -1.08 4.51 -1.33
CA ALA A 5 -1.69 4.02 -2.55
C ALA A 5 -1.38 2.54 -2.81
N ALA A 6 -0.19 2.07 -2.45
CA ALA A 6 0.13 0.64 -2.52
C ALA A 6 -0.76 -0.19 -1.56
N VAL A 7 -1.05 0.31 -0.35
CA VAL A 7 -2.04 -0.31 0.56
C VAL A 7 -3.41 -0.39 -0.12
N ALA A 8 -3.90 0.71 -0.69
CA ALA A 8 -5.20 0.74 -1.37
C ALA A 8 -5.27 -0.26 -2.54
N ILE A 9 -4.20 -0.37 -3.35
CA ILE A 9 -4.10 -1.34 -4.43
C ILE A 9 -4.13 -2.78 -3.88
N GLY A 10 -3.37 -3.08 -2.83
CA GLY A 10 -3.37 -4.41 -2.20
C GLY A 10 -4.74 -4.79 -1.67
N THR A 11 -5.39 -3.87 -0.96
CA THR A 11 -6.75 -4.04 -0.45
C THR A 11 -7.76 -4.28 -1.56
N ALA A 12 -7.79 -3.43 -2.59
CA ALA A 12 -8.72 -3.59 -3.70
C ALA A 12 -8.46 -4.91 -4.45
N ALA A 13 -7.19 -5.29 -4.64
CA ALA A 13 -6.83 -6.56 -5.26
C ALA A 13 -7.32 -7.79 -4.46
N ALA A 14 -7.46 -7.69 -3.13
CA ALA A 14 -7.93 -8.76 -2.28
C ALA A 14 -9.46 -8.92 -2.24
N ILE A 15 -10.21 -7.90 -2.68
CA ILE A 15 -11.68 -7.92 -2.72
C ILE A 15 -12.14 -8.31 -4.13
N PRO A 16 -12.76 -9.49 -4.33
CA PRO A 16 -13.28 -9.91 -5.63
C PRO A 16 -14.25 -8.90 -6.23
N GLY A 17 -14.06 -8.59 -7.52
CA GLY A 17 -14.96 -7.73 -8.28
C GLY A 17 -14.61 -6.22 -8.29
N THR A 18 -13.63 -5.77 -7.50
CA THR A 18 -13.08 -4.42 -7.70
C THR A 18 -12.34 -4.33 -9.03
N LEU A 19 -12.21 -3.13 -9.60
CA LEU A 19 -11.45 -2.95 -10.85
C LEU A 19 -9.99 -3.42 -10.74
N VAL A 20 -9.35 -3.22 -9.59
CA VAL A 20 -7.97 -3.68 -9.36
C VAL A 20 -7.91 -5.21 -9.31
N ASN A 21 -8.86 -5.86 -8.64
CA ASN A 21 -8.94 -7.31 -8.58
C ASN A 21 -9.16 -7.92 -9.97
N LEU A 22 -10.08 -7.36 -10.75
CA LEU A 22 -10.36 -7.80 -12.12
C LEU A 22 -9.14 -7.62 -13.03
N ALA A 23 -8.47 -6.47 -12.95
CA ALA A 23 -7.23 -6.21 -13.71
C ALA A 23 -6.08 -7.16 -13.33
N ALA A 24 -6.06 -7.65 -12.09
CA ALA A 24 -5.09 -8.64 -11.63
C ALA A 24 -5.48 -10.10 -11.99
N GLY A 25 -6.61 -10.31 -12.67
CA GLY A 25 -7.10 -11.62 -13.13
C GLY A 25 -8.26 -12.21 -12.31
N GLY A 26 -8.93 -11.43 -11.46
CA GLY A 26 -10.12 -11.85 -10.68
C GLY A 26 -9.87 -12.86 -9.56
N GLY A 27 -10.89 -13.13 -8.74
CA GLY A 27 -10.84 -14.15 -7.67
C GLY A 27 -10.14 -13.70 -6.39
N GLU A 28 -10.07 -14.59 -5.40
CA GLU A 28 -9.45 -14.27 -4.11
C GLU A 28 -7.93 -14.18 -4.21
N ARG A 29 -7.34 -13.16 -3.59
CA ARG A 29 -5.89 -12.95 -3.54
C ARG A 29 -5.46 -12.35 -2.21
N SER A 30 -4.37 -12.86 -1.65
CA SER A 30 -3.75 -12.29 -0.44
C SER A 30 -2.61 -11.33 -0.74
N ALA A 31 -2.13 -11.27 -2.00
CA ALA A 31 -1.11 -10.33 -2.45
C ALA A 31 -1.15 -10.12 -3.95
N VAL A 32 -0.67 -8.95 -4.38
CA VAL A 32 -0.47 -8.60 -5.79
C VAL A 32 0.92 -8.00 -5.99
N ARG A 33 1.54 -8.29 -7.13
CA ARG A 33 2.71 -7.56 -7.62
C ARG A 33 2.25 -6.69 -8.78
N PHE A 34 2.36 -5.38 -8.62
CA PHE A 34 1.95 -4.42 -9.66
C PHE A 34 3.15 -3.61 -10.13
N GLY A 35 3.08 -3.17 -11.39
CA GLY A 35 4.06 -2.27 -11.99
C GLY A 35 3.73 -0.80 -11.67
N HIS A 36 4.75 0.01 -11.45
CA HIS A 36 4.68 1.47 -11.43
C HIS A 36 5.85 2.04 -12.25
N PRO A 37 5.89 3.35 -12.58
CA PRO A 37 6.91 3.91 -13.50
C PRO A 37 8.39 3.69 -13.14
N SER A 38 8.69 3.13 -11.97
CA SER A 38 10.06 2.89 -11.48
C SER A 38 10.32 1.42 -11.12
N GLY A 39 9.48 0.48 -11.60
CA GLY A 39 9.65 -0.96 -11.36
C GLY A 39 8.38 -1.65 -10.85
N THR A 40 8.54 -2.62 -9.95
CA THR A 40 7.41 -3.36 -9.37
C THR A 40 7.41 -3.30 -7.86
N LEU A 41 6.23 -3.41 -7.27
CA LEU A 41 6.04 -3.52 -5.83
C LEU A 41 5.08 -4.66 -5.51
N ARG A 42 5.45 -5.52 -4.56
CA ARG A 42 4.57 -6.55 -4.00
C ARG A 42 3.93 -6.01 -2.73
N VAL A 43 2.60 -6.07 -2.66
CA VAL A 43 1.80 -5.70 -1.50
C VAL A 43 0.83 -6.83 -1.17
N GLY A 44 0.70 -7.15 0.11
CA GLY A 44 -0.27 -8.10 0.64
C GLY A 44 -1.43 -7.38 1.32
N ALA A 45 -2.61 -7.99 1.30
CA ALA A 45 -3.75 -7.58 2.10
C ALA A 45 -4.55 -8.82 2.52
N GLU A 46 -5.00 -8.85 3.76
CA GLU A 46 -5.93 -9.85 4.28
C GLU A 46 -7.30 -9.18 4.40
N ALA A 47 -8.24 -9.64 3.58
CA ALA A 47 -9.62 -9.18 3.57
C ALA A 47 -10.54 -10.37 3.80
N SER A 48 -11.54 -10.19 4.66
CA SER A 48 -12.58 -11.17 4.92
C SER A 48 -13.94 -10.50 4.76
N GLN A 49 -14.92 -11.26 4.29
CA GLN A 49 -16.30 -10.82 4.24
C GLN A 49 -17.05 -11.38 5.45
N ALA A 50 -17.68 -10.49 6.23
CA ALA A 50 -18.54 -10.85 7.35
C ALA A 50 -19.85 -10.07 7.25
N ASN A 51 -20.99 -10.76 7.35
CA ASN A 51 -22.32 -10.14 7.24
C ASN A 51 -22.52 -9.31 5.95
N GLY A 52 -21.92 -9.75 4.85
CA GLY A 52 -21.98 -9.05 3.55
C GLY A 52 -21.01 -7.88 3.41
N GLU A 53 -20.33 -7.46 4.48
CA GLU A 53 -19.37 -6.36 4.48
C GLU A 53 -17.92 -6.86 4.41
N TRP A 54 -17.10 -6.17 3.63
CA TRP A 54 -15.67 -6.46 3.55
C TRP A 54 -14.92 -5.73 4.65
N THR A 55 -14.14 -6.48 5.42
CA THR A 55 -13.21 -5.94 6.42
C THR A 55 -11.78 -6.34 6.05
N VAL A 56 -10.87 -5.37 6.09
CA VAL A 56 -9.44 -5.59 5.83
C VAL A 56 -8.70 -5.55 7.14
N THR A 57 -8.17 -6.69 7.58
CA THR A 57 -7.54 -6.81 8.89
C THR A 57 -6.06 -6.46 8.86
N LYS A 58 -5.41 -6.58 7.69
CA LYS A 58 -3.97 -6.34 7.54
C LYS A 58 -3.62 -5.94 6.12
N ALA A 59 -2.65 -5.03 5.99
CA ALA A 59 -1.92 -4.79 4.76
C ALA A 59 -0.41 -4.88 5.04
N ILE A 60 0.36 -5.51 4.14
CA ILE A 60 1.78 -5.79 4.34
C ILE A 60 2.57 -5.35 3.11
N MET A 61 3.68 -4.66 3.33
CA MET A 61 4.70 -4.39 2.32
C MET A 61 6.08 -4.30 2.94
N SER A 62 7.12 -4.46 2.12
CA SER A 62 8.51 -4.26 2.54
C SER A 62 9.01 -2.89 2.09
N ARG A 63 9.71 -2.18 2.98
CA ARG A 63 10.35 -0.88 2.73
C ARG A 63 11.72 -0.87 3.37
N SER A 64 12.61 -0.01 2.87
CA SER A 64 13.90 0.29 3.49
C SER A 64 13.94 1.74 3.97
N ALA A 65 14.80 2.00 4.95
CA ALA A 65 15.07 3.32 5.48
C ALA A 65 16.56 3.42 5.83
N ARG A 66 17.11 4.64 5.77
CA ARG A 66 18.47 4.96 6.20
C ARG A 66 18.50 6.39 6.75
N ILE A 67 19.35 6.65 7.73
CA ILE A 67 19.67 8.01 8.16
C ILE A 67 20.46 8.69 7.02
N LEU A 68 20.05 9.89 6.64
CA LEU A 68 20.75 10.72 5.65
C LEU A 68 21.61 11.80 6.32
N MET A 69 21.12 12.40 7.41
CA MET A 69 21.82 13.41 8.20
C MET A 69 21.38 13.32 9.66
N GLU A 70 22.31 13.54 10.58
CA GLU A 70 22.08 13.66 12.02
C GLU A 70 22.71 14.99 12.48
N GLY A 71 21.97 15.78 13.25
CA GLY A 71 22.40 17.11 13.69
C GLY A 71 21.23 18.04 14.01
N TRP A 72 21.46 19.34 13.88
CA TRP A 72 20.49 20.38 14.23
C TRP A 72 19.99 21.11 12.99
N VAL A 73 18.67 21.16 12.80
CA VAL A 73 18.03 22.09 11.86
C VAL A 73 17.93 23.46 12.54
N ARG A 74 18.38 24.52 11.88
CA ARG A 74 18.29 25.92 12.33
C ARG A 74 17.24 26.66 11.49
N VAL A 75 16.51 27.59 12.09
CA VAL A 75 15.54 28.48 11.41
C VAL A 75 15.88 29.95 11.70
N PRO A 76 15.45 30.91 10.85
CA PRO A 76 15.60 32.34 11.14
C PRO A 76 14.94 32.77 12.45
N GLY A 77 15.51 33.76 13.14
CA GLY A 77 15.02 34.22 14.44
C GLY A 77 13.67 34.96 14.40
N ASP A 78 13.24 35.36 13.21
CA ASP A 78 12.03 36.15 12.91
C ASP A 78 10.96 35.35 12.15
N ALA A 79 11.05 34.01 12.12
CA ALA A 79 10.17 33.18 11.30
C ALA A 79 8.76 32.90 11.88
N PHE A 80 8.44 33.36 13.10
CA PHE A 80 7.14 33.15 13.75
C PHE A 80 6.77 34.32 14.67
#